data_AF-A0A8S0W064-F1
#
_entry.id   AF-A0A8S0W064-F1
#
_cell.length_a   1.000
_cell.length_b   1.000
_cell.length_c   1.000
_cell.angle_alpha   90.00
_cell.angle_beta   90.00
_cell.angle_gamma   90.00
#
_symmetry.space_group_name_H-M   'P 1'
#
loop_
_entity.id
_entity.type
_entity.pdbx_description
1 polymer ?
#
loop_
_entity_poly.entity_id
_entity_poly.type
_entity_poly.pdbx_seq_one_letter_code
_entity_poly.pdbx_strand_id
1 'polypeptide(L)'
;MLPPHRKTGPLPSFSPSFMSPKSTSSSERAPTPPGPPQIWWGNAFFFVLVHIAALAGMYYMPPWKTKKATLLLWFLTWQLADFGITVGYHRLYSHKAFRASLGVRIVLAILGSSAFQGSIKWWCLRHRLHHRFTDDPIHDPYAATRGLFYSHMGWIFFKPTHERMHLIERDDLESDPVVRIQHKYYVSSALLFGFVCPTLLGALWNDAIGGYIWGGLVARLFIWHCTFLVNSLAHWDGLQPYSDEDTSRGNLILALLTGGEGNHNFSFQHHSFPHDFRSGPSLLDWDPSKWIIFVLHKLGLATSLRRVRSEDLGEALRYMYRKTVLGIVEPEDDSWDGPEWNIEQVKEFAQAKPGRCVVVINGTVVDATVYLGEHPGGANMLRKYSVRLHDDADMWNEADWAFNGGMNTHSRAARKRMREFRVAKLVG
;
A
#
# COMPACT_ATOMS: atom_id res chain seq x y z
N MET A 1 -56.65 -64.91 39.94
CA MET A 1 -57.68 -64.61 38.92
C MET A 1 -58.26 -63.24 39.24
N LEU A 2 -57.92 -62.21 38.47
CA LEU A 2 -58.66 -60.96 38.26
C LEU A 2 -58.06 -60.30 36.98
N PRO A 3 -58.88 -59.70 36.08
CA PRO A 3 -58.55 -59.50 34.66
C PRO A 3 -57.81 -58.17 34.35
N PRO A 4 -57.26 -58.00 33.12
CA PRO A 4 -56.21 -57.02 32.83
C PRO A 4 -56.69 -55.63 32.41
N HIS A 5 -55.79 -54.66 32.63
CA HIS A 5 -55.85 -53.24 32.27
C HIS A 5 -56.21 -52.95 30.80
N ARG A 6 -57.20 -52.07 30.59
CA ARG A 6 -57.39 -51.31 29.33
C ARG A 6 -56.64 -49.97 29.43
N LYS A 7 -55.71 -49.76 28.50
CA LYS A 7 -54.98 -48.49 28.29
C LYS A 7 -55.91 -47.46 27.63
N THR A 8 -55.95 -46.26 28.19
CA THR A 8 -56.59 -45.06 27.64
C THR A 8 -55.62 -44.35 26.69
N GLY A 9 -56.10 -43.96 25.50
CA GLY A 9 -55.34 -43.18 24.52
C GLY A 9 -55.29 -41.68 24.86
N PRO A 10 -54.36 -40.90 24.28
CA PRO A 10 -54.17 -39.49 24.62
C PRO A 10 -55.17 -38.56 23.91
N LEU A 11 -55.48 -37.44 24.57
CA LEU A 11 -56.30 -36.32 24.09
C LEU A 11 -55.60 -35.54 22.95
N PRO A 12 -56.36 -34.89 22.04
CA PRO A 12 -55.79 -34.11 20.95
C PRO A 12 -55.24 -32.75 21.42
N SER A 13 -54.03 -32.41 21.00
CA SER A 13 -53.38 -31.12 21.26
C SER A 13 -53.81 -30.07 20.24
N PHE A 14 -54.21 -28.90 20.73
CA PHE A 14 -54.42 -27.68 19.96
C PHE A 14 -53.06 -27.07 19.60
N SER A 15 -52.81 -26.82 18.30
CA SER A 15 -51.68 -26.03 17.80
C SER A 15 -52.14 -24.61 17.46
N PRO A 16 -51.49 -23.55 17.98
CA PRO A 16 -51.70 -22.19 17.49
C PRO A 16 -50.88 -21.98 16.21
N SER A 17 -51.56 -21.49 15.16
CA SER A 17 -50.96 -21.05 13.90
C SER A 17 -50.08 -19.81 14.12
N PHE A 18 -48.77 -20.01 14.22
CA PHE A 18 -47.78 -18.94 14.07
C PHE A 18 -47.62 -18.60 12.58
N MET A 19 -47.93 -17.35 12.23
CA MET A 19 -47.57 -16.74 10.94
C MET A 19 -46.04 -16.76 10.80
N SER A 20 -45.56 -17.34 9.71
CA SER A 20 -44.15 -17.35 9.33
C SER A 20 -43.68 -15.95 8.92
N PRO A 21 -42.45 -15.53 9.30
CA PRO A 21 -41.82 -14.37 8.68
C PRO A 21 -41.48 -14.71 7.22
N LYS A 22 -41.87 -13.81 6.31
CA LYS A 22 -41.53 -13.89 4.89
C LYS A 22 -40.02 -13.99 4.72
N SER A 23 -39.55 -15.10 4.18
CA SER A 23 -38.18 -15.29 3.74
C SER A 23 -37.89 -14.40 2.53
N THR A 24 -37.21 -13.27 2.72
CA THR A 24 -36.42 -12.65 1.66
C THR A 24 -35.16 -13.49 1.47
N SER A 25 -35.27 -14.53 0.65
CA SER A 25 -34.13 -15.36 0.24
C SER A 25 -33.30 -14.61 -0.80
N SER A 26 -32.46 -13.67 -0.36
CA SER A 26 -31.19 -13.42 -1.06
C SER A 26 -30.19 -14.39 -0.45
N SER A 27 -30.04 -15.59 -1.05
CA SER A 27 -28.89 -16.42 -0.73
C SER A 27 -27.64 -15.70 -1.25
N GLU A 28 -27.02 -14.91 -0.37
CA GLU A 28 -25.59 -14.67 -0.50
C GLU A 28 -24.94 -16.05 -0.42
N ARG A 29 -24.59 -16.60 -1.59
CA ARG A 29 -23.70 -17.75 -1.63
C ARG A 29 -22.47 -17.37 -0.83
N ALA A 30 -22.16 -18.16 0.20
CA ALA A 30 -20.85 -18.10 0.82
C ALA A 30 -19.80 -18.08 -0.31
N PRO A 31 -18.84 -17.14 -0.29
CA PRO A 31 -17.83 -17.06 -1.33
C PRO A 31 -17.17 -18.42 -1.45
N THR A 32 -17.18 -18.98 -2.66
CA THR A 32 -16.49 -20.22 -2.96
C THR A 32 -15.02 -20.04 -2.57
N PRO A 33 -14.40 -21.00 -1.86
CA PRO A 33 -13.00 -20.91 -1.50
C PRO A 33 -12.18 -20.64 -2.77
N PRO A 34 -11.21 -19.71 -2.73
CA PRO A 34 -10.44 -19.36 -3.91
C PRO A 34 -9.82 -20.64 -4.49
N GLY A 35 -10.05 -20.86 -5.79
CA GLY A 35 -9.49 -22.01 -6.49
C GLY A 35 -7.96 -22.03 -6.38
N PRO A 36 -7.31 -23.17 -6.68
CA PRO A 36 -5.86 -23.26 -6.62
C PRO A 36 -5.23 -22.17 -7.50
N PRO A 37 -4.15 -21.50 -7.02
CA PRO A 37 -3.57 -20.37 -7.72
C PRO A 37 -3.08 -20.79 -9.11
N GLN A 38 -3.55 -20.09 -10.13
CA GLN A 38 -3.20 -20.40 -11.52
C GLN A 38 -1.78 -19.90 -11.84
N ILE A 39 -0.96 -20.74 -12.46
CA ILE A 39 0.39 -20.36 -12.90
C ILE A 39 0.29 -19.40 -14.10
N TRP A 40 1.08 -18.34 -14.06
CA TRP A 40 1.24 -17.38 -15.15
C TRP A 40 2.44 -17.73 -16.02
N TRP A 41 2.30 -18.77 -16.85
CA TRP A 41 3.39 -19.34 -17.66
C TRP A 41 4.15 -18.32 -18.51
N GLY A 42 3.47 -17.37 -19.15
CA GLY A 42 4.13 -16.34 -19.95
C GLY A 42 5.06 -15.45 -19.14
N ASN A 43 4.63 -15.05 -17.94
CA ASN A 43 5.43 -14.23 -17.03
C ASN A 43 6.58 -15.05 -16.42
N ALA A 44 6.29 -16.31 -16.04
CA ALA A 44 7.30 -17.24 -15.54
C ALA A 44 8.41 -17.48 -16.56
N PHE A 45 8.04 -17.77 -17.82
CA PHE A 45 8.98 -17.99 -18.91
C PHE A 45 9.84 -16.74 -19.16
N PHE A 46 9.21 -15.55 -19.26
CA PHE A 46 9.94 -14.30 -19.44
C PHE A 46 10.93 -14.04 -18.31
N PHE A 47 10.47 -14.18 -17.05
CA PHE A 47 11.30 -13.95 -15.88
C PHE A 47 12.51 -14.89 -15.89
N VAL A 48 12.30 -16.20 -16.03
CA VAL A 48 13.39 -17.20 -16.07
C VAL A 48 14.32 -16.97 -17.26
N LEU A 49 13.80 -16.66 -18.44
CA LEU A 49 14.60 -16.40 -19.63
C LEU A 49 15.54 -15.21 -19.44
N VAL A 50 15.06 -14.10 -18.86
CA VAL A 50 15.91 -12.93 -18.58
C VAL A 50 17.02 -13.28 -17.57
N HIS A 51 16.73 -14.11 -16.57
CA HIS A 51 17.75 -14.58 -15.62
C HIS A 51 18.83 -15.40 -16.30
N ILE A 52 18.43 -16.40 -17.11
CA ILE A 52 19.36 -17.24 -17.85
C ILE A 52 20.19 -16.40 -18.83
N ALA A 53 19.54 -15.49 -19.57
CA ALA A 53 20.22 -14.62 -20.54
C ALA A 53 21.24 -13.69 -19.86
N ALA A 54 20.92 -13.12 -18.70
CA ALA A 54 21.85 -12.28 -17.95
C ALA A 54 23.03 -13.09 -17.40
N LEU A 55 22.79 -14.29 -16.84
CA LEU A 55 23.84 -15.16 -16.33
C LEU A 55 24.78 -15.64 -17.46
N ALA A 56 24.22 -16.06 -18.59
CA ALA A 56 24.99 -16.41 -19.77
C ALA A 56 25.77 -15.20 -20.31
N GLY A 57 25.17 -14.01 -20.31
CA GLY A 57 25.81 -12.77 -20.70
C GLY A 57 26.96 -12.38 -19.76
N MET A 58 26.79 -12.52 -18.45
CA MET A 58 27.85 -12.29 -17.46
C MET A 58 28.98 -13.31 -17.60
N TYR A 59 28.69 -14.55 -17.94
CA TYR A 59 29.71 -15.56 -18.21
C TYR A 59 30.50 -15.25 -19.49
N TYR A 60 29.80 -14.86 -20.57
CA TYR A 60 30.40 -14.48 -21.84
C TYR A 60 31.24 -13.19 -21.72
N MET A 61 30.72 -12.20 -21.00
CA MET A 61 31.33 -10.89 -20.81
C MET A 61 31.40 -10.55 -19.32
N PRO A 62 32.34 -11.16 -18.58
CA PRO A 62 32.49 -10.94 -17.14
C PRO A 62 32.98 -9.51 -16.85
N PRO A 63 32.72 -8.98 -15.64
CA PRO A 63 32.93 -7.56 -15.35
C PRO A 63 34.39 -7.11 -15.54
N TRP A 64 35.37 -7.97 -15.31
CA TRP A 64 36.79 -7.66 -15.54
C TRP A 64 37.19 -7.60 -17.03
N LYS A 65 36.39 -8.16 -17.94
CA LYS A 65 36.57 -8.05 -19.40
C LYS A 65 35.73 -6.92 -20.01
N THR A 66 34.70 -6.46 -19.31
CA THR A 66 33.81 -5.39 -19.74
C THR A 66 34.49 -4.03 -19.67
N LYS A 67 34.23 -3.15 -20.65
CA LYS A 67 34.75 -1.77 -20.61
C LYS A 67 34.20 -1.03 -19.40
N LYS A 68 35.05 -0.23 -18.75
CA LYS A 68 34.65 0.58 -17.56
C LYS A 68 33.45 1.49 -17.85
N ALA A 69 33.38 2.07 -19.05
CA ALA A 69 32.25 2.90 -19.48
C ALA A 69 30.91 2.11 -19.50
N THR A 70 30.94 0.85 -19.92
CA THR A 70 29.77 -0.04 -19.93
C THR A 70 29.33 -0.43 -18.52
N LEU A 71 30.28 -0.67 -17.61
CA LEU A 71 29.96 -0.91 -16.20
C LEU A 71 29.37 0.34 -15.53
N LEU A 72 29.88 1.53 -15.85
CA LEU A 72 29.29 2.78 -15.41
C LEU A 72 27.86 2.94 -15.97
N LEU A 73 27.64 2.63 -17.25
CA LEU A 73 26.31 2.63 -17.85
C LEU A 73 25.36 1.66 -17.13
N TRP A 74 25.81 0.46 -16.78
CA TRP A 74 25.03 -0.50 -15.97
C TRP A 74 24.61 0.11 -14.64
N PHE A 75 25.55 0.67 -13.90
CA PHE A 75 25.25 1.30 -12.62
C PHE A 75 24.25 2.46 -12.78
N LEU A 76 24.47 3.34 -13.76
CA LEU A 76 23.58 4.48 -14.00
C LEU A 76 22.17 4.05 -14.42
N THR A 77 22.05 3.09 -15.34
CA THR A 77 20.75 2.59 -15.80
C THR A 77 19.98 1.90 -14.69
N TRP A 78 20.66 1.14 -13.82
CA TRP A 78 20.08 0.58 -12.61
C TRP A 78 19.58 1.67 -11.67
N GLN A 79 20.43 2.63 -11.26
CA GLN A 79 20.04 3.67 -10.31
C GLN A 79 18.94 4.59 -10.84
N LEU A 80 18.98 4.94 -12.12
CA LEU A 80 17.94 5.77 -12.73
C LEU A 80 16.60 5.04 -12.78
N ALA A 81 16.59 3.75 -13.10
CA ALA A 81 15.39 2.93 -13.03
C ALA A 81 14.86 2.83 -11.59
N ASP A 82 15.76 2.70 -10.61
CA ASP A 82 15.43 2.65 -9.18
C ASP A 82 14.74 3.95 -8.75
N PHE A 83 15.27 5.11 -9.12
CA PHE A 83 14.61 6.40 -8.87
C PHE A 83 13.26 6.55 -9.59
N GLY A 84 13.10 5.94 -10.77
CA GLY A 84 11.80 5.84 -11.44
C GLY A 84 10.75 5.13 -10.58
N ILE A 85 11.15 4.06 -9.88
CA ILE A 85 10.29 3.32 -8.95
C ILE A 85 10.12 4.10 -7.64
N THR A 86 11.20 4.46 -6.95
CA THR A 86 11.17 5.02 -5.59
C THR A 86 10.64 6.46 -5.53
N VAL A 87 11.07 7.34 -6.45
CA VAL A 87 10.58 8.72 -6.51
C VAL A 87 9.23 8.79 -7.24
N GLY A 88 9.12 8.07 -8.37
CA GLY A 88 7.94 8.11 -9.23
C GLY A 88 6.80 7.22 -8.76
N TYR A 89 6.93 5.92 -8.96
CA TYR A 89 5.82 5.00 -8.73
C TYR A 89 5.40 4.98 -7.26
N HIS A 90 6.39 4.94 -6.36
CA HIS A 90 6.22 4.82 -4.93
C HIS A 90 5.74 6.13 -4.29
N ARG A 91 6.64 7.12 -4.15
CA ARG A 91 6.34 8.34 -3.36
C ARG A 91 5.37 9.29 -4.05
N LEU A 92 5.53 9.51 -5.37
CA LEU A 92 4.66 10.43 -6.12
C LEU A 92 3.28 9.82 -6.39
N TYR A 93 3.22 8.65 -7.04
CA TYR A 93 1.94 8.09 -7.49
C TYR A 93 1.25 7.23 -6.44
N SER A 94 1.92 6.28 -5.77
CA SER A 94 1.24 5.42 -4.79
C SER A 94 0.85 6.19 -3.53
N HIS A 95 1.78 6.99 -3.00
CA HIS A 95 1.65 7.62 -1.69
C HIS A 95 1.26 9.10 -1.71
N LYS A 96 1.26 9.74 -2.88
CA LYS A 96 0.88 11.17 -3.04
C LYS A 96 1.68 12.08 -2.10
N ALA A 97 2.95 11.75 -1.84
CA ALA A 97 3.79 12.41 -0.86
C ALA A 97 4.23 13.82 -1.30
N PHE A 98 4.18 14.09 -2.60
CA PHE A 98 4.42 15.41 -3.19
C PHE A 98 3.68 15.52 -4.53
N ARG A 99 3.63 16.73 -5.09
CA ARG A 99 3.16 16.99 -6.46
C ARG A 99 4.36 17.33 -7.35
N ALA A 100 4.32 16.90 -8.60
CA ALA A 100 5.41 17.11 -9.56
C ALA A 100 4.93 17.83 -10.82
N SER A 101 5.79 18.67 -11.39
CA SER A 101 5.59 19.29 -12.69
C SER A 101 5.47 18.23 -13.81
N LEU A 102 4.86 18.61 -14.94
CA LEU A 102 4.65 17.69 -16.07
C LEU A 102 5.96 17.07 -16.56
N GLY A 103 7.03 17.86 -16.69
CA GLY A 103 8.34 17.37 -17.14
C GLY A 103 8.91 16.30 -16.22
N VAL A 104 8.87 16.53 -14.89
CA VAL A 104 9.31 15.54 -13.90
C VAL A 104 8.46 14.27 -13.98
N ARG A 105 7.13 14.39 -14.12
CA ARG A 105 6.23 13.23 -14.27
C ARG A 105 6.58 12.38 -15.49
N ILE A 106 6.88 13.01 -16.63
CA ILE A 106 7.28 12.31 -17.87
C ILE A 106 8.62 11.60 -17.67
N VAL A 107 9.62 12.27 -17.09
CA VAL A 107 10.93 11.66 -16.83
C VAL A 107 10.79 10.46 -15.90
N LEU A 108 10.09 10.60 -14.78
CA LEU A 108 9.87 9.50 -13.83
C LEU A 108 9.08 8.33 -14.47
N ALA A 109 8.13 8.63 -15.36
CA ALA A 109 7.40 7.61 -16.11
C ALA A 109 8.30 6.81 -17.06
N ILE A 110 9.24 7.48 -17.75
CA ILE A 110 10.23 6.84 -18.62
C ILE A 110 11.20 5.98 -17.80
N LEU A 111 11.74 6.53 -16.72
CA LEU A 111 12.67 5.84 -15.83
C LEU A 111 12.02 4.61 -15.19
N GLY A 112 10.80 4.75 -14.68
CA GLY A 112 10.04 3.63 -14.10
C GLY A 112 9.65 2.58 -15.14
N SER A 113 9.35 2.97 -16.39
CA SER A 113 9.17 2.02 -17.49
C SER A 113 10.42 1.18 -17.74
N SER A 114 11.61 1.79 -17.63
CA SER A 114 12.88 1.08 -17.86
C SER A 114 13.18 0.01 -16.81
N ALA A 115 12.51 0.04 -15.65
CA ALA A 115 12.64 -0.93 -14.55
C ALA A 115 11.94 -2.27 -14.80
N PHE A 116 11.05 -2.37 -15.80
CA PHE A 116 10.27 -3.58 -16.09
C PHE A 116 9.34 -4.11 -14.97
N GLN A 117 8.87 -3.25 -14.05
CA GLN A 117 8.02 -3.68 -12.93
C GLN A 117 6.51 -3.49 -13.16
N GLY A 118 6.11 -3.29 -14.41
CA GLY A 118 4.75 -2.95 -14.79
C GLY A 118 4.56 -1.45 -15.01
N SER A 119 3.42 -1.09 -15.59
CA SER A 119 3.03 0.32 -15.73
C SER A 119 2.81 0.98 -14.37
N ILE A 120 2.84 2.32 -14.32
CA ILE A 120 2.53 3.10 -13.10
C ILE A 120 1.20 2.63 -12.51
N LYS A 121 0.15 2.59 -13.34
CA LYS A 121 -1.20 2.17 -12.91
C LYS A 121 -1.19 0.79 -12.26
N TRP A 122 -0.56 -0.19 -12.91
CA TRP A 122 -0.51 -1.56 -12.43
C TRP A 122 0.28 -1.70 -11.12
N TRP A 123 1.44 -1.05 -11.04
CA TRP A 123 2.31 -1.11 -9.86
C TRP A 123 1.65 -0.41 -8.66
N CYS A 124 1.16 0.82 -8.85
CA CYS A 124 0.58 1.61 -7.76
C CYS A 124 -0.68 0.97 -7.17
N LEU A 125 -1.54 0.35 -7.98
CA LEU A 125 -2.74 -0.30 -7.45
C LEU A 125 -2.40 -1.50 -6.56
N ARG A 126 -1.40 -2.31 -6.95
CA ARG A 126 -0.93 -3.42 -6.13
C ARG A 126 -0.22 -2.94 -4.88
N HIS A 127 0.60 -1.90 -5.00
CA HIS A 127 1.29 -1.31 -3.86
C HIS A 127 0.32 -0.72 -2.83
N ARG A 128 -0.70 0.02 -3.28
CA ARG A 128 -1.78 0.51 -2.41
C ARG A 128 -2.57 -0.63 -1.75
N LEU A 129 -2.78 -1.74 -2.47
CA LEU A 129 -3.43 -2.93 -1.92
C LEU A 129 -2.57 -3.60 -0.85
N HIS A 130 -1.27 -3.75 -1.11
CA HIS A 130 -0.29 -4.25 -0.15
C HIS A 130 -0.31 -3.44 1.14
N HIS A 131 -0.18 -2.11 1.07
CA HIS A 131 -0.25 -1.26 2.27
C HIS A 131 -1.54 -1.42 3.07
N ARG A 132 -2.67 -1.62 2.39
CA ARG A 132 -3.98 -1.69 3.03
C ARG A 132 -4.28 -3.03 3.70
N PHE A 133 -3.69 -4.11 3.19
CA PHE A 133 -3.86 -5.47 3.72
C PHE A 133 -2.50 -6.12 4.00
N THR A 134 -1.54 -5.34 4.50
CA THR A 134 -0.17 -5.81 4.75
C THR A 134 -0.21 -7.09 5.57
N ASP A 135 0.56 -8.10 5.18
CA ASP A 135 0.67 -9.41 5.84
C ASP A 135 -0.55 -10.34 5.74
N ASP A 136 -1.66 -9.90 5.13
CA ASP A 136 -2.82 -10.76 4.85
C ASP A 136 -2.46 -11.82 3.78
N PRO A 137 -2.52 -13.13 4.09
CA PRO A 137 -2.06 -14.18 3.18
C PRO A 137 -2.90 -14.32 1.90
N ILE A 138 -4.10 -13.73 1.87
CA ILE A 138 -5.04 -13.80 0.74
C ILE A 138 -5.02 -12.50 -0.06
N HIS A 139 -5.07 -11.36 0.63
CA HIS A 139 -5.30 -10.06 0.01
C HIS A 139 -4.01 -9.27 -0.27
N ASP A 140 -2.93 -9.52 0.47
CA ASP A 140 -1.63 -8.92 0.20
C ASP A 140 -1.00 -9.56 -1.06
N PRO A 141 -0.73 -8.79 -2.13
CA PRO A 141 -0.08 -9.30 -3.33
C PRO A 141 1.29 -9.95 -3.09
N TYR A 142 1.97 -9.58 -2.00
CA TYR A 142 3.35 -9.95 -1.70
C TYR A 142 3.52 -10.52 -0.29
N ALA A 143 2.43 -11.00 0.31
CA ALA A 143 2.33 -11.43 1.71
C ALA A 143 3.60 -12.09 2.25
N ALA A 144 4.30 -11.41 3.17
CA ALA A 144 5.49 -11.96 3.81
C ALA A 144 5.19 -13.22 4.64
N THR A 145 3.96 -13.31 5.15
CA THR A 145 3.41 -14.46 5.88
C THR A 145 3.34 -15.75 5.05
N ARG A 146 3.39 -15.67 3.71
CA ARG A 146 3.47 -16.84 2.82
C ARG A 146 4.89 -17.38 2.64
N GLY A 147 5.88 -16.78 3.29
CA GLY A 147 7.26 -17.20 3.28
C GLY A 147 8.18 -16.32 2.44
N LEU A 148 9.46 -16.29 2.82
CA LEU A 148 10.49 -15.42 2.22
C LEU A 148 10.60 -15.57 0.70
N PHE A 149 10.53 -16.80 0.18
CA PHE A 149 10.61 -17.04 -1.27
C PHE A 149 9.39 -16.46 -1.99
N TYR A 150 8.19 -16.60 -1.41
CA TYR A 150 6.96 -16.09 -1.99
C TYR A 150 6.99 -14.58 -2.10
N SER A 151 7.30 -13.87 -1.01
CA SER A 151 7.34 -12.41 -0.97
C SER A 151 8.49 -11.82 -1.81
N HIS A 152 9.60 -12.55 -1.95
CA HIS A 152 10.69 -12.11 -2.81
C HIS A 152 10.32 -12.23 -4.30
N MET A 153 10.06 -13.44 -4.80
CA MET A 153 9.81 -13.63 -6.25
C MET A 153 8.70 -14.63 -6.57
N GLY A 154 8.25 -15.44 -5.60
CA GLY A 154 7.28 -16.49 -5.85
C GLY A 154 5.93 -15.98 -6.35
N TRP A 155 5.50 -14.79 -5.90
CA TRP A 155 4.26 -14.15 -6.34
C TRP A 155 4.20 -13.87 -7.86
N ILE A 156 5.34 -13.72 -8.53
CA ILE A 156 5.45 -13.41 -9.96
C ILE A 156 4.94 -14.55 -10.83
N PHE A 157 5.06 -15.79 -10.34
CA PHE A 157 4.72 -17.00 -11.09
C PHE A 157 3.22 -17.29 -11.11
N PHE A 158 2.41 -16.58 -10.33
CA PHE A 158 0.98 -16.80 -10.24
C PHE A 158 0.19 -15.65 -10.89
N LYS A 159 -0.94 -15.97 -11.50
CA LYS A 159 -1.85 -14.96 -12.04
C LYS A 159 -2.42 -14.15 -10.87
N PRO A 160 -2.39 -12.82 -10.95
CA PRO A 160 -2.93 -11.98 -9.89
C PRO A 160 -4.45 -12.09 -9.82
N THR A 161 -4.97 -12.54 -8.69
CA THR A 161 -6.39 -12.49 -8.33
C THR A 161 -6.53 -11.67 -7.06
N HIS A 162 -7.00 -10.43 -7.18
CA HIS A 162 -7.13 -9.52 -6.04
C HIS A 162 -8.58 -9.09 -5.91
N GLU A 163 -9.38 -9.84 -5.15
CA GLU A 163 -10.82 -9.59 -4.98
C GLU A 163 -11.09 -8.18 -4.41
N ARG A 164 -10.25 -7.73 -3.48
CA ARG A 164 -10.34 -6.42 -2.82
C ARG A 164 -9.75 -5.25 -3.61
N MET A 165 -9.27 -5.46 -4.84
CA MET A 165 -8.68 -4.38 -5.63
C MET A 165 -9.69 -3.27 -5.98
N HIS A 166 -10.99 -3.58 -5.99
CA HIS A 166 -12.06 -2.60 -6.19
C HIS A 166 -12.18 -1.58 -5.03
N LEU A 167 -11.62 -1.87 -3.85
CA LEU A 167 -11.59 -0.96 -2.72
C LEU A 167 -10.49 0.11 -2.86
N ILE A 168 -9.52 -0.11 -3.75
CA ILE A 168 -8.36 0.76 -3.92
C ILE A 168 -8.71 1.94 -4.82
N GLU A 169 -8.38 3.15 -4.34
CA GLU A 169 -8.52 4.38 -5.13
C GLU A 169 -7.67 4.31 -6.40
N ARG A 170 -8.27 4.68 -7.53
CA ARG A 170 -7.63 4.68 -8.85
C ARG A 170 -7.87 5.94 -9.67
N ASP A 171 -8.79 6.80 -9.27
CA ASP A 171 -9.25 7.95 -10.04
C ASP A 171 -8.11 8.93 -10.35
N ASP A 172 -7.16 9.09 -9.43
CA ASP A 172 -5.99 9.95 -9.63
C ASP A 172 -5.03 9.39 -10.70
N LEU A 173 -4.89 8.07 -10.76
CA LEU A 173 -4.08 7.39 -11.78
C LEU A 173 -4.79 7.38 -13.14
N GLU A 174 -6.12 7.29 -13.15
CA GLU A 174 -6.93 7.26 -14.36
C GLU A 174 -7.17 8.64 -14.95
N SER A 175 -7.08 9.71 -14.15
CA SER A 175 -7.20 11.09 -14.62
C SER A 175 -5.87 11.66 -15.13
N ASP A 176 -4.72 11.14 -14.68
CA ASP A 176 -3.41 11.65 -15.11
C ASP A 176 -3.06 11.21 -16.56
N PRO A 177 -2.89 12.15 -17.51
CA PRO A 177 -2.56 11.82 -18.90
C PRO A 177 -1.21 11.10 -19.06
N VAL A 178 -0.21 11.41 -18.22
CA VAL A 178 1.11 10.76 -18.27
C VAL A 178 0.96 9.29 -17.91
N VAL A 179 0.21 9.00 -16.84
CA VAL A 179 -0.05 7.62 -16.39
C VAL A 179 -0.81 6.83 -17.45
N ARG A 180 -1.84 7.44 -18.07
CA ARG A 180 -2.63 6.80 -19.14
C ARG A 180 -1.79 6.47 -20.37
N ILE A 181 -0.99 7.41 -20.83
CA ILE A 181 -0.10 7.22 -21.99
C ILE A 181 0.94 6.14 -21.66
N GLN A 182 1.58 6.25 -20.49
CA GLN A 182 2.58 5.29 -20.07
C GLN A 182 1.99 3.88 -19.93
N HIS A 183 0.77 3.74 -19.40
CA HIS A 183 0.09 2.44 -19.29
C HIS A 183 -0.22 1.85 -20.66
N LYS A 184 -0.71 2.67 -21.60
CA LYS A 184 -1.04 2.23 -22.97
C LYS A 184 0.20 1.77 -23.76
N TYR A 185 1.32 2.49 -23.63
CA TYR A 185 2.56 2.21 -24.36
C TYR A 185 3.65 1.58 -23.50
N TYR A 186 3.26 0.96 -22.37
CA TYR A 186 4.19 0.48 -21.35
C TYR A 186 5.22 -0.48 -21.92
N VAL A 187 4.77 -1.51 -22.66
CA VAL A 187 5.66 -2.55 -23.20
C VAL A 187 6.68 -1.94 -24.16
N SER A 188 6.24 -1.06 -25.06
CA SER A 188 7.13 -0.36 -26.01
C SER A 188 8.14 0.53 -25.30
N SER A 189 7.69 1.30 -24.29
CA SER A 189 8.55 2.16 -23.47
C SER A 189 9.56 1.33 -22.68
N ALA A 190 9.12 0.23 -22.05
CA ALA A 190 9.96 -0.68 -21.30
C ALA A 190 11.02 -1.31 -22.21
N LEU A 191 10.67 -1.82 -23.39
CA LEU A 191 11.67 -2.37 -24.32
C LEU A 191 12.66 -1.31 -24.82
N LEU A 192 12.16 -0.12 -25.15
CA LEU A 192 12.98 0.98 -25.67
C LEU A 192 14.00 1.45 -24.62
N PHE A 193 13.55 1.95 -23.47
CA PHE A 193 14.43 2.49 -22.44
C PHE A 193 15.13 1.38 -21.62
N GLY A 194 14.54 0.19 -21.65
CA GLY A 194 15.02 -1.06 -21.11
C GLY A 194 16.27 -1.61 -21.75
N PHE A 195 16.14 -1.94 -23.02
CA PHE A 195 17.12 -2.75 -23.72
C PHE A 195 17.74 -1.98 -24.87
N VAL A 196 16.93 -1.27 -25.65
CA VAL A 196 17.40 -0.57 -26.85
C VAL A 196 18.30 0.61 -26.49
N CYS A 197 17.88 1.52 -25.61
CA CYS A 197 18.66 2.70 -25.23
C CYS A 197 20.02 2.33 -24.61
N PRO A 198 20.14 1.41 -23.63
CA PRO A 198 21.44 1.01 -23.12
C PRO A 198 22.35 0.37 -24.18
N THR A 199 21.78 -0.40 -25.11
CA THR A 199 22.52 -0.97 -26.24
C THR A 199 23.07 0.11 -27.16
N LEU A 200 22.25 1.10 -27.53
CA LEU A 200 22.66 2.22 -28.36
C LEU A 200 23.71 3.09 -27.68
N LEU A 201 23.58 3.35 -26.39
CA LEU A 201 24.59 4.05 -25.61
C LEU A 201 25.91 3.26 -25.60
N GLY A 202 25.86 1.95 -25.34
CA GLY A 202 27.01 1.05 -25.45
C GLY A 202 27.71 1.11 -26.81
N ALA A 203 26.95 1.27 -27.89
CA ALA A 203 27.49 1.38 -29.24
C ALA A 203 28.36 2.62 -29.44
N LEU A 204 28.12 3.72 -28.71
CA LEU A 204 28.91 4.96 -28.81
C LEU A 204 30.40 4.76 -28.50
N TRP A 205 30.74 3.74 -27.70
CA TRP A 205 32.12 3.35 -27.41
C TRP A 205 32.46 1.94 -27.92
N ASN A 206 31.80 1.50 -29.00
CA ASN A 206 31.99 0.19 -29.65
C ASN A 206 31.79 -1.00 -28.70
N ASP A 207 30.76 -0.96 -27.86
CA ASP A 207 30.39 -2.05 -26.95
C ASP A 207 28.88 -2.19 -26.81
N ALA A 208 28.19 -2.27 -27.96
CA ALA A 208 26.74 -2.43 -28.00
C ALA A 208 26.28 -3.72 -27.27
N ILE A 209 27.02 -4.82 -27.44
CA ILE A 209 26.74 -6.10 -26.78
C ILE A 209 26.89 -5.96 -25.26
N GLY A 210 27.96 -5.31 -24.78
CA GLY A 210 28.11 -5.03 -23.35
C GLY A 210 27.02 -4.10 -22.83
N GLY A 211 26.61 -3.09 -23.61
CA GLY A 211 25.49 -2.21 -23.30
C GLY A 211 24.16 -2.95 -23.14
N TYR A 212 23.89 -3.94 -23.99
CA TYR A 212 22.71 -4.80 -23.88
C TYR A 212 22.80 -5.76 -22.67
N ILE A 213 23.93 -6.42 -22.47
CA ILE A 213 24.11 -7.39 -21.38
C ILE A 213 24.10 -6.68 -20.03
N TRP A 214 25.03 -5.75 -19.81
CA TRP A 214 25.20 -5.08 -18.52
C TRP A 214 24.16 -3.98 -18.34
N GLY A 215 24.10 -3.02 -19.26
CA GLY A 215 23.18 -1.89 -19.20
C GLY A 215 21.71 -2.25 -19.44
N GLY A 216 21.43 -3.42 -20.04
CA GLY A 216 20.10 -3.94 -20.33
C GLY A 216 19.68 -5.03 -19.34
N LEU A 217 20.20 -6.25 -19.51
CA LEU A 217 19.77 -7.44 -18.76
C LEU A 217 20.17 -7.41 -17.27
N VAL A 218 21.46 -7.22 -16.98
CA VAL A 218 21.98 -7.30 -15.59
C VAL A 218 21.41 -6.15 -14.75
N ALA A 219 21.28 -4.94 -15.30
CA ALA A 219 20.63 -3.83 -14.61
C ALA A 219 19.19 -4.17 -14.18
N ARG A 220 18.44 -4.93 -14.99
CA ARG A 220 17.04 -5.32 -14.71
C ARG A 220 16.96 -6.36 -13.60
N LEU A 221 17.86 -7.33 -13.60
CA LEU A 221 17.95 -8.27 -12.48
C LEU A 221 18.29 -7.56 -11.16
N PHE A 222 19.26 -6.65 -11.19
CA PHE A 222 19.64 -5.90 -9.99
C PHE A 222 18.47 -5.12 -9.41
N ILE A 223 17.78 -4.31 -10.23
CA ILE A 223 16.62 -3.56 -9.74
C ILE A 223 15.47 -4.46 -9.26
N TRP A 224 15.20 -5.57 -9.96
CA TRP A 224 14.16 -6.50 -9.53
C TRP A 224 14.47 -7.08 -8.16
N HIS A 225 15.66 -7.64 -7.97
CA HIS A 225 16.03 -8.22 -6.67
C HIS A 225 16.14 -7.17 -5.56
N CYS A 226 16.65 -5.97 -5.84
CA CYS A 226 16.63 -4.87 -4.88
C CYS A 226 15.19 -4.52 -4.47
N THR A 227 14.26 -4.42 -5.43
CA THR A 227 12.86 -4.14 -5.12
C THR A 227 12.17 -5.30 -4.42
N PHE A 228 12.57 -6.54 -4.69
CA PHE A 228 12.00 -7.72 -4.05
C PHE A 228 12.51 -7.91 -2.61
N LEU A 229 13.74 -7.46 -2.32
CA LEU A 229 14.30 -7.46 -0.98
C LEU A 229 13.48 -6.58 -0.01
N VAL A 230 12.86 -5.51 -0.51
CA VAL A 230 11.90 -4.68 0.23
C VAL A 230 10.73 -5.52 0.72
N ASN A 231 10.10 -6.29 -0.16
CA ASN A 231 8.95 -7.11 0.20
C ASN A 231 9.33 -8.34 1.04
N SER A 232 10.58 -8.80 0.94
CA SER A 232 11.03 -10.04 1.56
C SER A 232 11.87 -9.81 2.82
N LEU A 233 13.14 -9.45 2.66
CA LEU A 233 14.08 -9.38 3.77
C LEU A 233 13.69 -8.28 4.76
N ALA A 234 13.11 -7.18 4.27
CA ALA A 234 12.64 -6.12 5.13
C ALA A 234 11.40 -6.47 5.95
N HIS A 235 10.76 -7.62 5.71
CA HIS A 235 9.70 -8.14 6.56
C HIS A 235 10.18 -9.29 7.48
N TRP A 236 11.47 -9.61 7.44
CA TRP A 236 12.05 -10.76 8.15
C TRP A 236 13.16 -10.37 9.12
N ASP A 237 14.05 -9.44 8.73
CA ASP A 237 15.22 -9.06 9.52
C ASP A 237 15.41 -7.54 9.57
N GLY A 238 15.75 -7.01 10.75
CA GLY A 238 15.98 -5.59 10.99
C GLY A 238 15.33 -5.05 12.27
N LEU A 239 15.49 -3.75 12.50
CA LEU A 239 15.04 -3.06 13.71
C LEU A 239 13.59 -2.59 13.58
N GLN A 240 12.84 -2.52 14.69
CA GLN A 240 11.47 -1.98 14.75
C GLN A 240 11.28 -0.78 15.71
N PRO A 241 11.95 0.37 15.50
CA PRO A 241 11.99 1.45 16.48
C PRO A 241 10.67 2.23 16.67
N TYR A 242 9.68 2.14 15.78
CA TYR A 242 8.49 2.99 15.90
C TYR A 242 7.12 2.29 15.85
N SER A 243 7.00 1.13 15.20
CA SER A 243 5.80 0.31 15.27
C SER A 243 6.15 -1.16 15.08
N ASP A 244 5.36 -2.02 15.71
CA ASP A 244 5.37 -3.48 15.56
C ASP A 244 3.97 -4.02 15.18
N GLU A 245 3.11 -3.15 14.64
CA GLU A 245 1.76 -3.51 14.14
C GLU A 245 1.80 -4.35 12.85
N ASP A 246 2.92 -4.31 12.12
CA ASP A 246 3.19 -5.12 10.94
C ASP A 246 4.61 -5.70 10.99
N THR A 247 4.93 -6.58 10.04
CA THR A 247 6.23 -7.27 10.01
C THR A 247 7.37 -6.44 9.43
N SER A 248 7.14 -5.19 9.00
CA SER A 248 8.17 -4.36 8.36
C SER A 248 9.31 -4.02 9.33
N ARG A 249 10.56 -3.99 8.84
CA ARG A 249 11.81 -3.87 9.61
C ARG A 249 12.87 -3.06 8.88
N GLY A 250 13.61 -2.22 9.59
CA GLY A 250 14.63 -1.36 9.01
C GLY A 250 16.03 -1.98 9.02
N ASN A 251 16.73 -1.92 7.90
CA ASN A 251 18.14 -2.33 7.81
C ASN A 251 18.94 -1.38 6.88
N LEU A 252 20.10 -0.89 7.36
CA LEU A 252 20.98 -0.02 6.58
C LEU A 252 21.48 -0.69 5.28
N ILE A 253 21.78 -1.98 5.31
CA ILE A 253 22.25 -2.72 4.13
C ILE A 253 21.16 -2.73 3.06
N LEU A 254 19.91 -2.96 3.47
CA LEU A 254 18.77 -2.87 2.57
C LEU A 254 18.63 -1.45 2.03
N ALA A 255 18.72 -0.43 2.89
CA ALA A 255 18.61 0.96 2.46
C ALA A 255 19.66 1.36 1.41
N LEU A 256 20.90 0.85 1.53
CA LEU A 256 21.94 1.05 0.53
C LEU A 256 21.59 0.41 -0.81
N LEU A 257 21.08 -0.82 -0.79
CA LEU A 257 20.74 -1.58 -1.99
C LEU A 257 19.49 -1.07 -2.71
N THR A 258 18.57 -0.41 -2.01
CA THR A 258 17.24 -0.03 -2.53
C THR A 258 17.02 1.48 -2.61
N GLY A 259 18.11 2.25 -2.70
CA GLY A 259 18.00 3.71 -2.85
C GLY A 259 17.33 4.42 -1.68
N GLY A 260 17.39 3.83 -0.48
CA GLY A 260 16.82 4.34 0.77
C GLY A 260 15.54 3.67 1.22
N GLU A 261 14.91 2.82 0.39
CA GLU A 261 13.63 2.18 0.74
C GLU A 261 13.77 1.13 1.84
N GLY A 262 14.94 0.48 1.93
CA GLY A 262 15.26 -0.60 2.85
C GLY A 262 15.33 -0.21 4.33
N ASN A 263 15.17 1.08 4.63
CA ASN A 263 14.94 1.56 5.98
C ASN A 263 13.53 1.19 6.48
N HIS A 264 12.91 0.06 6.13
CA HIS A 264 11.47 -0.17 6.29
C HIS A 264 10.86 0.02 7.69
N ASN A 265 11.65 0.03 8.78
CA ASN A 265 11.18 0.43 10.12
C ASN A 265 12.11 1.41 10.88
N PHE A 266 13.34 1.73 10.42
CA PHE A 266 13.92 3.07 10.75
C PHE A 266 13.06 4.19 10.12
N SER A 267 12.37 3.83 9.05
CA SER A 267 11.16 4.42 8.48
C SER A 267 9.98 4.05 9.34
N PHE A 268 9.70 4.88 10.32
CA PHE A 268 8.33 5.03 10.80
C PHE A 268 7.34 5.42 9.69
N GLN A 269 7.75 5.62 8.43
CA GLN A 269 6.94 6.35 7.47
C GLN A 269 6.23 5.47 6.46
N HIS A 270 6.77 4.40 5.89
CA HIS A 270 6.03 3.83 4.75
C HIS A 270 4.73 3.07 5.08
N HIS A 271 4.70 2.21 6.09
CA HIS A 271 3.45 1.56 6.51
C HIS A 271 2.67 2.37 7.56
N SER A 272 3.36 3.02 8.51
CA SER A 272 2.67 3.79 9.56
C SER A 272 2.27 5.21 9.13
N PHE A 273 3.05 5.90 8.29
CA PHE A 273 2.77 7.26 7.76
C PHE A 273 3.05 7.40 6.27
N PRO A 274 2.38 6.60 5.41
CA PRO A 274 2.74 6.38 4.01
C PRO A 274 2.94 7.65 3.18
N HIS A 275 2.38 8.77 3.64
CA HIS A 275 2.35 10.04 2.95
C HIS A 275 3.62 10.90 3.12
N ASP A 276 4.58 10.57 3.99
CA ASP A 276 5.83 11.35 4.05
C ASP A 276 6.68 11.09 2.79
N PHE A 277 7.29 12.16 2.26
CA PHE A 277 8.16 12.04 1.10
C PHE A 277 9.53 11.41 1.43
N ARG A 278 9.85 11.24 2.71
CA ARG A 278 11.09 10.63 3.22
C ARG A 278 10.85 9.18 3.59
N SER A 279 11.87 8.34 3.37
CA SER A 279 11.93 6.98 3.92
C SER A 279 12.72 6.94 5.24
N GLY A 280 13.23 8.07 5.73
CA GLY A 280 13.86 8.20 7.04
C GLY A 280 13.77 9.64 7.56
N PRO A 281 13.35 9.88 8.82
CA PRO A 281 13.11 11.22 9.32
C PRO A 281 14.40 12.03 9.53
N SER A 282 15.54 11.37 9.76
CA SER A 282 16.83 12.03 9.94
C SER A 282 17.40 12.50 8.61
N LEU A 283 18.16 13.59 8.67
CA LEU A 283 18.92 14.07 7.51
C LEU A 283 20.05 13.12 7.13
N LEU A 284 20.61 12.41 8.12
CA LEU A 284 21.71 11.46 7.95
C LEU A 284 21.25 10.08 7.44
N ASP A 285 19.94 9.80 7.48
CA ASP A 285 19.42 8.56 6.92
C ASP A 285 19.69 8.51 5.43
N TRP A 286 20.35 7.44 5.00
CA TRP A 286 20.64 7.18 3.59
C TRP A 286 19.33 7.04 2.82
N ASP A 287 18.98 8.10 2.08
CA ASP A 287 17.79 8.18 1.25
C ASP A 287 18.06 9.14 0.08
N PRO A 288 18.75 8.67 -0.98
CA PRO A 288 18.98 9.46 -2.19
C PRO A 288 17.69 9.99 -2.82
N SER A 289 16.59 9.23 -2.76
CA SER A 289 15.30 9.64 -3.29
C SER A 289 14.72 10.86 -2.56
N LYS A 290 14.87 10.95 -1.23
CA LYS A 290 14.56 12.17 -0.45
C LYS A 290 15.36 13.36 -0.92
N TRP A 291 16.66 13.19 -1.18
CA TRP A 291 17.51 14.28 -1.64
C TRP A 291 17.11 14.75 -3.04
N ILE A 292 16.80 13.83 -3.96
CA ILE A 292 16.29 14.16 -5.30
C ILE A 292 14.98 14.96 -5.20
N ILE A 293 14.01 14.48 -4.41
CA ILE A 293 12.72 15.18 -4.22
C ILE A 293 12.95 16.57 -3.62
N PHE A 294 13.86 16.69 -2.65
CA PHE A 294 14.18 17.98 -2.03
C PHE A 294 14.83 18.96 -3.03
N VAL A 295 15.74 18.49 -3.89
CA VAL A 295 16.32 19.32 -4.96
C VAL A 295 15.24 19.76 -5.95
N LEU A 296 14.38 18.84 -6.40
CA LEU A 296 13.25 19.17 -7.28
C LEU A 296 12.32 20.21 -6.64
N HIS A 297 12.12 20.13 -5.33
CA HIS A 297 11.34 21.10 -4.59
C HIS A 297 12.00 22.49 -4.57
N LYS A 298 13.30 22.55 -4.31
CA LYS A 298 14.07 23.81 -4.35
C LYS A 298 14.08 24.46 -5.73
N LEU A 299 14.04 23.66 -6.79
CA LEU A 299 13.91 24.13 -8.17
C LEU A 299 12.48 24.50 -8.58
N GLY A 300 11.49 24.37 -7.68
CA GLY A 300 10.08 24.63 -7.98
C GLY A 300 9.40 23.58 -8.85
N LEU A 301 10.08 22.46 -9.14
CA LEU A 301 9.57 21.36 -9.96
C LEU A 301 8.74 20.34 -9.16
N ALA A 302 8.86 20.37 -7.83
CA ALA A 302 8.03 19.62 -6.89
C ALA A 302 7.40 20.56 -5.85
N THR A 303 6.15 20.32 -5.49
CA THR A 303 5.38 21.14 -4.54
C THR A 303 4.61 20.27 -3.55
N SER A 304 4.07 20.87 -2.49
CA SER A 304 3.22 20.19 -1.50
C SER A 304 3.86 18.95 -0.87
N LEU A 305 5.14 19.07 -0.46
CA LEU A 305 5.85 17.97 0.23
C LEU A 305 5.17 17.71 1.57
N ARG A 306 4.64 16.51 1.72
CA ARG A 306 4.01 16.04 2.95
C ARG A 306 5.06 15.51 3.92
N ARG A 307 4.94 15.89 5.19
CA ARG A 307 5.85 15.46 6.26
C ARG A 307 5.06 15.10 7.50
N VAL A 308 5.47 14.05 8.18
CA VAL A 308 4.96 13.72 9.52
C VAL A 308 5.40 14.77 10.52
N ARG A 309 4.53 15.08 11.47
CA ARG A 309 4.83 16.02 12.56
C ARG A 309 5.85 15.40 13.49
N SER A 310 6.80 16.21 13.97
CA SER A 310 7.82 15.74 14.91
C SER A 310 7.22 15.19 16.22
N GLU A 311 6.05 15.68 16.62
CA GLU A 311 5.29 15.20 17.77
C GLU A 311 4.86 13.74 17.60
N ASP A 312 4.27 13.40 16.45
CA ASP A 312 3.83 12.04 16.11
C ASP A 312 5.03 11.07 16.09
N LEU A 313 6.17 11.52 15.53
CA LEU A 313 7.43 10.75 15.52
C LEU A 313 7.92 10.46 16.94
N GLY A 314 8.03 11.52 17.76
CA GLY A 314 8.57 11.42 19.12
C GLY A 314 7.66 10.62 20.04
N GLU A 315 6.35 10.62 19.79
CA GLU A 315 5.42 9.78 20.53
C GLU A 315 5.57 8.30 20.22
N ALA A 316 5.68 7.92 18.97
CA ALA A 316 5.84 6.51 18.64
C ALA A 316 7.17 5.92 19.09
N LEU A 317 8.25 6.70 19.03
CA LEU A 317 9.52 6.32 19.65
C LEU A 317 9.36 6.10 21.16
N ARG A 318 8.65 7.00 21.85
CA ARG A 318 8.38 6.85 23.29
C ARG A 318 7.55 5.60 23.57
N TYR A 319 6.51 5.33 22.78
CA TYR A 319 5.70 4.13 22.93
C TYR A 319 6.52 2.86 22.73
N MET A 320 7.27 2.77 21.63
CA MET A 320 8.08 1.57 21.36
C MET A 320 9.17 1.38 22.40
N TYR A 321 9.79 2.46 22.87
CA TYR A 321 10.74 2.39 23.99
C TYR A 321 10.07 1.84 25.25
N ARG A 322 8.89 2.35 25.64
CA ARG A 322 8.14 1.85 26.79
C ARG A 322 7.76 0.38 26.63
N LYS A 323 7.28 -0.03 25.45
CA LYS A 323 6.89 -1.40 25.15
C LYS A 323 8.07 -2.38 25.15
N THR A 324 9.12 -2.06 24.39
CA THR A 324 10.23 -2.99 24.13
C THR A 324 11.29 -2.99 25.22
N VAL A 325 11.57 -1.84 25.85
CA VAL A 325 12.61 -1.70 26.87
C VAL A 325 12.03 -1.83 28.28
N LEU A 326 10.86 -1.22 28.53
CA LEU A 326 10.25 -1.22 29.87
C LEU A 326 9.17 -2.31 30.05
N GLY A 327 8.74 -2.98 28.97
CA GLY A 327 7.63 -3.96 29.03
C GLY A 327 6.26 -3.34 29.32
N ILE A 328 6.13 -2.02 29.19
CA ILE A 328 4.89 -1.29 29.50
C ILE A 328 4.11 -1.09 28.20
N VAL A 329 2.93 -1.71 28.13
CA VAL A 329 1.96 -1.47 27.04
C VAL A 329 0.90 -0.51 27.57
N GLU A 330 0.91 0.72 27.06
CA GLU A 330 -0.14 1.69 27.37
C GLU A 330 -1.44 1.27 26.69
N PRO A 331 -2.55 1.10 27.44
CA PRO A 331 -3.84 0.81 26.83
C PRO A 331 -4.29 2.00 25.98
N GLU A 332 -5.00 1.73 24.89
CA GLU A 332 -5.70 2.79 24.17
C GLU A 332 -6.86 3.27 25.04
N ASP A 333 -6.75 4.50 25.54
CA ASP A 333 -7.84 5.14 26.28
C ASP A 333 -8.88 5.68 25.28
N ASP A 334 -9.99 4.97 25.19
CA ASP A 334 -11.15 5.36 24.40
C ASP A 334 -12.26 6.02 25.23
N SER A 335 -11.98 6.37 26.50
CA SER A 335 -12.92 7.09 27.34
C SER A 335 -13.31 8.45 26.71
N TRP A 336 -14.53 8.89 27.00
CA TRP A 336 -15.08 10.14 26.52
C TRP A 336 -15.85 10.82 27.65
N ASP A 337 -15.34 11.97 28.08
CA ASP A 337 -15.94 12.80 29.14
C ASP A 337 -16.69 14.02 28.56
N GLY A 338 -16.82 14.09 27.24
CA GLY A 338 -17.47 15.20 26.55
C GLY A 338 -18.98 15.01 26.38
N PRO A 339 -19.64 15.86 25.58
CA PRO A 339 -21.08 15.81 25.37
C PRO A 339 -21.54 14.52 24.69
N GLU A 340 -22.77 14.13 24.99
CA GLU A 340 -23.52 13.05 24.35
C GLU A 340 -24.57 13.65 23.41
N TRP A 341 -24.63 13.17 22.16
CA TRP A 341 -25.53 13.67 21.13
C TRP A 341 -26.45 12.57 20.59
N ASN A 342 -27.71 12.93 20.36
CA ASN A 342 -28.63 12.10 19.58
C ASN A 342 -28.44 12.32 18.06
N ILE A 343 -29.14 11.53 17.26
CA ILE A 343 -29.06 11.56 15.79
C ILE A 343 -29.42 12.95 15.24
N GLU A 344 -30.44 13.61 15.79
CA GLU A 344 -30.87 14.94 15.35
C GLU A 344 -29.78 15.99 15.58
N GLN A 345 -29.15 15.98 16.75
CA GLN A 345 -28.05 16.88 17.12
C GLN A 345 -26.83 16.66 16.21
N VAL A 346 -26.52 15.41 15.85
CA VAL A 346 -25.45 15.11 14.88
C VAL A 346 -25.79 15.69 13.50
N LYS A 347 -27.03 15.51 13.03
CA LYS A 347 -27.48 16.07 11.73
C LYS A 347 -27.43 17.60 11.74
N GLU A 348 -27.89 18.24 12.80
CA GLU A 348 -27.84 19.70 12.96
C GLU A 348 -26.38 20.20 12.96
N PHE A 349 -25.49 19.55 13.71
CA PHE A 349 -24.08 19.91 13.74
C PHE A 349 -23.40 19.76 12.37
N ALA A 350 -23.74 18.71 11.62
CA ALA A 350 -23.24 18.50 10.26
C ALA A 350 -23.75 19.58 9.29
N GLN A 351 -25.00 20.04 9.44
CA GLN A 351 -25.62 21.08 8.60
C GLN A 351 -25.18 22.50 8.94
N ALA A 352 -24.73 22.74 10.18
CA ALA A 352 -24.41 24.08 10.67
C ALA A 352 -23.35 24.83 9.82
N LYS A 353 -22.51 24.10 9.07
CA LYS A 353 -21.53 24.70 8.16
C LYS A 353 -21.46 23.97 6.82
N PRO A 354 -21.55 24.67 5.68
CA PRO A 354 -21.41 24.04 4.37
C PRO A 354 -20.02 23.43 4.21
N GLY A 355 -19.97 22.19 3.71
CA GLY A 355 -18.72 21.46 3.44
C GLY A 355 -18.14 20.70 4.62
N ARG A 356 -18.73 20.81 5.83
CA ARG A 356 -18.39 20.03 7.02
C ARG A 356 -18.52 18.53 6.75
N CYS A 357 -17.58 17.76 7.27
CA CYS A 357 -17.49 16.32 7.08
C CYS A 357 -17.49 15.64 8.46
N VAL A 358 -18.66 15.18 8.89
CA VAL A 358 -18.84 14.43 10.14
C VAL A 358 -18.93 12.96 9.82
N VAL A 359 -18.14 12.13 10.51
CA VAL A 359 -18.22 10.66 10.42
C VAL A 359 -18.50 10.11 11.81
N VAL A 360 -19.17 8.97 11.89
CA VAL A 360 -19.40 8.27 13.16
C VAL A 360 -18.56 7.01 13.17
N ILE A 361 -17.67 6.90 14.17
CA ILE A 361 -16.74 5.78 14.32
C ILE A 361 -16.84 5.24 15.74
N ASN A 362 -17.15 3.96 15.90
CA ASN A 362 -17.30 3.23 17.17
C ASN A 362 -18.23 3.97 18.14
N GLY A 363 -19.37 4.48 17.65
CA GLY A 363 -20.32 5.26 18.45
C GLY A 363 -19.81 6.65 18.88
N THR A 364 -18.71 7.15 18.31
CA THR A 364 -18.22 8.52 18.54
C THR A 364 -18.39 9.37 17.28
N VAL A 365 -18.82 10.62 17.48
CA VAL A 365 -19.00 11.61 16.41
C VAL A 365 -17.68 12.33 16.20
N VAL A 366 -17.16 12.30 14.97
CA VAL A 366 -15.84 12.82 14.63
C VAL A 366 -15.98 13.92 13.56
N ASP A 367 -15.51 15.13 13.86
CA ASP A 367 -15.45 16.23 12.89
C ASP A 367 -14.13 16.18 12.10
N ALA A 368 -14.15 15.48 10.97
CA ALA A 368 -12.99 15.31 10.10
C ALA A 368 -12.76 16.50 9.15
N THR A 369 -13.50 17.61 9.28
CA THR A 369 -13.48 18.72 8.31
C THR A 369 -12.09 19.31 8.10
N VAL A 370 -11.35 19.54 9.19
CA VAL A 370 -9.99 20.09 9.13
C VAL A 370 -8.97 19.07 8.62
N TYR A 371 -9.29 17.78 8.74
CA TYR A 371 -8.40 16.68 8.36
C TYR A 371 -8.58 16.23 6.90
N LEU A 372 -9.63 16.70 6.19
CA LEU A 372 -9.92 16.30 4.80
C LEU A 372 -8.73 16.44 3.85
N GLY A 373 -7.94 17.51 3.99
CA GLY A 373 -6.76 17.76 3.13
C GLY A 373 -5.54 16.91 3.49
N GLU A 374 -5.46 16.48 4.74
CA GLU A 374 -4.35 15.70 5.29
C GLU A 374 -4.59 14.19 5.19
N HIS A 375 -5.86 13.75 5.16
CA HIS A 375 -6.25 12.35 5.12
C HIS A 375 -5.52 11.59 4.00
N PRO A 376 -4.77 10.50 4.31
CA PRO A 376 -3.99 9.76 3.32
C PRO A 376 -4.84 9.15 2.18
N GLY A 377 -6.07 8.70 2.48
CA GLY A 377 -7.04 8.25 1.47
C GLY A 377 -7.80 9.39 0.77
N GLY A 378 -7.38 10.63 0.96
CA GLY A 378 -8.01 11.82 0.39
C GLY A 378 -9.39 12.15 0.96
N ALA A 379 -9.87 13.34 0.59
CA ALA A 379 -11.12 13.90 1.08
C ALA A 379 -12.37 13.13 0.60
N ASN A 380 -12.33 12.59 -0.63
CA ASN A 380 -13.46 11.87 -1.20
C ASN A 380 -13.81 10.61 -0.39
N MET A 381 -12.82 9.94 0.18
CA MET A 381 -13.04 8.76 1.01
C MET A 381 -13.80 9.11 2.29
N LEU A 382 -13.39 10.18 2.99
CA LEU A 382 -14.09 10.64 4.19
C LEU A 382 -15.52 11.10 3.87
N ARG A 383 -15.70 11.83 2.77
CA ARG A 383 -17.04 12.27 2.31
C ARG A 383 -17.96 11.12 1.92
N LYS A 384 -17.42 9.96 1.52
CA LYS A 384 -18.23 8.78 1.24
C LYS A 384 -18.91 8.23 2.49
N TYR A 385 -18.22 8.30 3.62
CA TYR A 385 -18.68 7.83 4.94
C TYR A 385 -19.23 8.94 5.83
N SER A 386 -19.31 10.17 5.33
CA SER A 386 -19.86 11.27 6.10
C SER A 386 -21.36 11.10 6.30
N VAL A 387 -21.86 11.52 7.46
CA VAL A 387 -23.29 11.60 7.78
C VAL A 387 -24.04 12.27 6.63
N ARG A 388 -25.00 11.55 6.05
CA ARG A 388 -25.81 12.02 4.92
C ARG A 388 -27.08 12.66 5.43
N LEU A 389 -27.40 13.81 4.85
CA LEU A 389 -28.48 14.69 5.32
C LEU A 389 -29.88 14.15 5.02
N HIS A 390 -30.02 13.25 4.04
CA HIS A 390 -31.30 12.74 3.54
C HIS A 390 -31.55 11.26 3.85
N ASP A 391 -30.62 10.61 4.55
CA ASP A 391 -30.69 9.19 4.85
C ASP A 391 -31.02 8.98 6.35
N ASP A 392 -31.78 7.91 6.65
CA ASP A 392 -32.02 7.46 8.03
C ASP A 392 -30.68 7.17 8.75
N ALA A 393 -30.66 7.22 10.08
CA ALA A 393 -29.45 6.89 10.84
C ALA A 393 -28.98 5.45 10.56
N ASP A 394 -29.93 4.53 10.33
CA ASP A 394 -29.68 3.15 9.90
C ASP A 394 -29.02 3.04 8.50
N MET A 395 -28.97 4.16 7.76
CA MET A 395 -28.35 4.28 6.44
C MET A 395 -27.04 5.09 6.49
N TRP A 396 -26.55 5.47 7.67
CA TRP A 396 -25.18 5.98 7.78
C TRP A 396 -24.23 4.85 7.37
N ASN A 397 -23.49 5.03 6.28
CA ASN A 397 -22.49 4.05 5.85
C ASN A 397 -21.57 3.76 7.04
N GLU A 398 -21.54 2.50 7.49
CA GLU A 398 -20.72 2.06 8.62
C GLU A 398 -19.24 2.43 8.37
N ALA A 399 -18.82 3.56 8.92
CA ALA A 399 -17.41 3.94 8.91
C ALA A 399 -16.63 2.99 9.83
N ASP A 400 -17.29 2.35 10.79
CA ASP A 400 -16.75 1.32 11.67
C ASP A 400 -16.14 0.17 10.89
N TRP A 401 -16.89 -0.42 9.96
CA TRP A 401 -16.39 -1.45 9.07
C TRP A 401 -15.19 -0.95 8.27
N ALA A 402 -15.27 0.26 7.70
CA ALA A 402 -14.19 0.82 6.88
C ALA A 402 -12.93 1.12 7.70
N PHE A 403 -13.09 1.54 8.94
CA PHE A 403 -12.03 1.99 9.84
C PHE A 403 -11.34 0.84 10.59
N ASN A 404 -12.07 -0.23 10.90
CA ASN A 404 -11.61 -1.37 11.69
C ASN A 404 -11.23 -2.61 10.84
N GLY A 405 -10.71 -2.41 9.63
CA GLY A 405 -10.12 -3.49 8.82
C GLY A 405 -10.96 -4.03 7.67
N GLY A 406 -12.23 -3.59 7.53
CA GLY A 406 -13.04 -3.90 6.35
C GLY A 406 -12.50 -3.21 5.09
N MET A 407 -12.16 -1.92 5.22
CA MET A 407 -11.47 -1.18 4.16
C MET A 407 -10.00 -0.94 4.50
N ASN A 408 -9.66 -0.48 5.70
CA ASN A 408 -8.28 -0.28 6.13
C ASN A 408 -8.15 -0.62 7.61
N THR A 409 -7.06 -1.27 8.00
CA THR A 409 -6.73 -1.47 9.41
C THR A 409 -5.88 -0.28 9.84
N HIS A 410 -6.54 0.76 10.40
CA HIS A 410 -5.82 1.97 10.80
C HIS A 410 -4.79 1.67 11.89
N SER A 411 -3.64 2.35 11.84
CA SER A 411 -2.59 2.23 12.86
C SER A 411 -3.01 2.86 14.18
N ARG A 412 -2.32 2.54 15.28
CA ARG A 412 -2.50 3.22 16.58
C ARG A 412 -2.40 4.73 16.46
N ALA A 413 -1.46 5.23 15.65
CA ALA A 413 -1.31 6.66 15.40
C ALA A 413 -2.55 7.27 14.73
N ALA A 414 -3.12 6.58 13.73
CA ALA A 414 -4.34 7.02 13.07
C ALA A 414 -5.58 6.94 14.00
N ARG A 415 -5.68 5.90 14.84
CA ARG A 415 -6.71 5.79 15.89
C ARG A 415 -6.62 6.95 16.88
N LYS A 416 -5.43 7.25 17.37
CA LYS A 416 -5.20 8.40 18.25
C LYS A 416 -5.57 9.72 17.57
N ARG A 417 -5.15 9.92 16.32
CA ARG A 417 -5.48 11.13 15.56
C ARG A 417 -6.98 11.30 15.36
N MET A 418 -7.71 10.20 15.15
CA MET A 418 -9.19 10.22 15.13
C MET A 418 -9.78 10.68 16.46
N ARG A 419 -9.22 10.25 17.61
CA ARG A 419 -9.66 10.69 18.94
C ARG A 419 -9.60 12.19 19.14
N GLU A 420 -8.56 12.84 18.61
CA GLU A 420 -8.39 14.30 18.68
C GLU A 420 -9.49 15.08 17.94
N PHE A 421 -10.23 14.42 17.04
CA PHE A 421 -11.33 15.01 16.28
C PHE A 421 -12.72 14.59 16.78
N ARG A 422 -12.81 13.82 17.87
CA ARG A 422 -14.09 13.49 18.51
C ARG A 422 -14.72 14.77 19.06
N VAL A 423 -16.01 14.95 18.79
CA VAL A 423 -16.81 16.12 19.25
C VAL A 423 -17.94 15.72 20.18
N ALA A 424 -18.43 14.49 20.08
CA ALA A 424 -19.47 13.94 20.94
C ALA A 424 -19.45 12.42 20.90
N LYS A 425 -20.13 11.79 21.87
CA LYS A 425 -20.51 10.39 21.81
C LYS A 425 -21.93 10.28 21.30
N LEU A 426 -22.17 9.40 20.33
CA LEU A 426 -23.51 9.16 19.83
C LEU A 426 -24.28 8.32 20.85
N VAL A 427 -25.44 8.80 21.23
CA VAL A 427 -26.39 8.09 22.09
C VAL A 427 -27.66 7.93 21.28
N GLY A 428 -27.99 6.67 21.01
CA GLY A 428 -29.22 6.26 20.34
C GLY A 428 -30.28 5.92 21.36
#